data_AF-A0A0B1TME1-F1
#
_entry.id   AF-A0A0B1TME1-F1
#
_cell.length_a   1.000
_cell.length_b   1.000
_cell.length_c   1.000
_cell.angle_alpha   90.00
_cell.angle_beta   90.00
_cell.angle_gamma   90.00
#
_symmetry.space_group_name_H-M   'P 1'
#
loop_
_entity.id
_entity.type
_entity.pdbx_description
1 polymer ?
#
loop_
_entity_poly.entity_id
_entity_poly.type
_entity_poly.pdbx_seq_one_letter_code
_entity_poly.pdbx_strand_id
1 'polypeptide(L)'
;LTFQIHYHNVVVKRCISRFSEKETEKSRCFGCNGNMGCFIKKLYTLLALTEKNKSLEYDYEVAHFAPQTWYCNFKNSFDNYIIIMYEEGDNVKLAGMLDNVFKRAGVSGELRTVISEELLVGGTPHKTAGSVHRYQARRTLFEDKELLTLVVQMYYYDFVVFDYSLPVLI
;
A
#
# COMPACT_ATOMS: atom_id res chain seq x y z
N LEU A 1 -3.59 7.52 4.46
CA LEU A 1 -3.87 7.09 3.06
C LEU A 1 -2.61 6.95 2.18
N THR A 2 -1.55 7.73 2.40
CA THR A 2 -0.37 7.74 1.49
C THR A 2 0.44 6.44 1.49
N PHE A 3 0.59 5.76 2.63
CA PHE A 3 1.48 4.58 2.76
C PHE A 3 0.88 3.30 2.18
N GLN A 4 -0.38 2.99 2.50
CA GLN A 4 -1.08 1.80 2.00
C GLN A 4 -1.33 1.88 0.49
N ILE A 5 -1.53 3.09 -0.03
CA ILE A 5 -1.66 3.28 -1.45
C ILE A 5 -0.28 3.13 -2.12
N HIS A 6 0.87 3.40 -1.50
CA HIS A 6 2.16 3.40 -2.21
C HIS A 6 2.65 2.01 -2.68
N TYR A 7 2.50 0.95 -1.87
CA TYR A 7 2.80 -0.43 -2.29
C TYR A 7 1.70 -1.00 -3.20
N HIS A 8 0.43 -0.71 -2.88
CA HIS A 8 -0.73 -1.14 -3.68
C HIS A 8 -0.77 -0.45 -5.05
N ASN A 9 -0.21 0.76 -5.18
CA ASN A 9 -0.21 1.55 -6.41
C ASN A 9 0.52 0.88 -7.57
N VAL A 10 1.53 0.05 -7.33
CA VAL A 10 2.24 -0.62 -8.43
C VAL A 10 1.33 -1.65 -9.08
N VAL A 11 0.64 -2.46 -8.27
CA VAL A 11 -0.25 -3.53 -8.75
C VAL A 11 -1.61 -2.96 -9.18
N VAL A 12 -2.16 -1.98 -8.46
CA VAL A 12 -3.37 -1.24 -8.87
C VAL A 12 -3.12 -0.49 -10.16
N LYS A 13 -2.00 0.24 -10.31
CA LYS A 13 -1.61 0.82 -11.61
C LYS A 13 -1.50 -0.30 -12.65
N ARG A 14 -0.89 -1.43 -12.35
CA ARG A 14 -0.76 -2.53 -13.32
C ARG A 14 -2.11 -3.08 -13.77
N CYS A 15 -3.08 -3.20 -12.87
CA CYS A 15 -4.42 -3.71 -13.16
C CYS A 15 -5.38 -2.68 -13.78
N ILE A 16 -5.12 -1.39 -13.60
CA ILE A 16 -5.97 -0.30 -14.09
C ILE A 16 -5.39 0.38 -15.34
N SER A 17 -4.06 0.41 -15.50
CA SER A 17 -3.39 1.16 -16.59
C SER A 17 -3.07 0.33 -17.84
N ARG A 18 -3.21 -1.00 -17.81
CA ARG A 18 -2.88 -1.85 -18.96
C ARG A 18 -3.89 -2.96 -19.17
N PHE A 19 -4.34 -3.08 -20.42
CA PHE A 19 -4.66 -4.39 -20.99
C PHE A 19 -3.35 -5.19 -20.97
N SER A 20 -3.23 -6.16 -20.06
CA SER A 20 -2.11 -7.08 -20.14
C SER A 20 -2.48 -8.24 -21.05
N GLU A 21 -1.66 -8.47 -22.07
CA GLU A 21 -1.79 -9.63 -22.95
C GLU A 21 -1.34 -10.92 -22.27
N LYS A 22 -0.54 -10.81 -21.19
CA LYS A 22 -0.03 -11.96 -20.44
C LYS A 22 -1.12 -12.52 -19.52
N GLU A 23 -1.41 -13.80 -19.68
CA GLU A 23 -2.47 -14.52 -18.96
C GLU A 23 -2.27 -14.53 -17.44
N THR A 24 -1.02 -14.59 -16.97
CA THR A 24 -0.66 -14.46 -15.55
C THR A 24 -0.94 -13.08 -14.97
N GLU A 25 -0.99 -12.03 -15.79
CA GLU A 25 -1.37 -10.69 -15.36
C GLU A 25 -2.89 -10.50 -15.42
N LYS A 26 -3.57 -11.15 -16.38
CA LYS A 26 -5.04 -11.20 -16.40
C LYS A 26 -5.61 -11.89 -15.15
N SER A 27 -4.99 -12.98 -14.68
CA SER A 27 -5.43 -13.67 -13.47
C SER A 27 -5.25 -12.83 -12.21
N ARG A 28 -4.09 -12.16 -12.04
CA ARG A 28 -3.78 -11.27 -10.90
C ARG A 28 -4.68 -10.05 -10.80
N CYS A 29 -5.25 -9.62 -11.92
CA CYS A 29 -6.22 -8.53 -11.98
C CYS A 29 -7.68 -9.04 -12.02
N PHE A 30 -7.89 -10.30 -11.61
CA PHE A 30 -9.18 -10.98 -11.52
C PHE A 30 -9.99 -10.96 -12.82
N GLY A 31 -9.33 -10.86 -13.98
CA GLY A 31 -9.99 -10.73 -15.29
C GLY A 31 -10.80 -9.44 -15.45
N CYS A 32 -10.50 -8.38 -14.70
CA CYS A 32 -11.28 -7.14 -14.71
C CYS A 32 -10.93 -6.18 -15.86
N ASN A 33 -9.89 -6.46 -16.66
CA ASN A 33 -9.55 -5.73 -17.88
C ASN A 33 -9.54 -4.20 -17.73
N GLY A 34 -8.93 -3.68 -16.66
CA GLY A 34 -8.86 -2.23 -16.38
C GLY A 34 -10.05 -1.64 -15.61
N ASN A 35 -11.13 -2.41 -15.40
CA ASN A 35 -12.28 -1.93 -14.64
C ASN A 35 -11.99 -1.92 -13.12
N MET A 36 -11.86 -0.71 -12.55
CA MET A 36 -11.58 -0.53 -11.12
C MET A 36 -12.66 -1.10 -10.22
N GLY A 37 -13.94 -0.91 -10.57
CA GLY A 37 -15.05 -1.38 -9.73
C GLY A 37 -15.07 -2.91 -9.61
N CYS A 38 -14.87 -3.61 -10.74
CA CYS A 38 -14.67 -5.05 -10.76
C CYS A 38 -13.50 -5.47 -9.88
N PHE A 39 -12.35 -4.80 -10.01
CA PHE A 39 -11.15 -5.14 -9.26
C PHE A 39 -11.36 -4.99 -7.74
N ILE A 40 -11.89 -3.84 -7.29
CA ILE A 40 -12.14 -3.56 -5.88
C ILE A 40 -13.17 -4.52 -5.30
N LYS A 41 -14.28 -4.81 -6.01
CA LYS A 41 -15.32 -5.74 -5.54
C LYS A 41 -14.79 -7.17 -5.38
N LYS A 42 -13.97 -7.63 -6.33
CA LYS A 42 -13.34 -8.97 -6.24
C LYS A 42 -12.26 -9.03 -5.16
N LEU A 43 -11.45 -7.98 -5.03
CA LEU A 43 -10.45 -7.88 -3.96
C LEU A 43 -11.11 -7.90 -2.57
N TYR A 44 -12.18 -7.11 -2.38
CA TYR A 44 -12.96 -7.12 -1.14
C TYR A 44 -13.47 -8.52 -0.81
N THR A 45 -14.04 -9.20 -1.80
CA THR A 45 -14.55 -10.58 -1.64
C THR A 45 -13.43 -11.55 -1.25
N LEU A 46 -12.28 -11.47 -1.92
CA LEU A 46 -11.10 -12.28 -1.60
C LEU A 46 -10.66 -12.07 -0.15
N LEU A 47 -10.46 -10.82 0.26
CA LEU A 47 -10.01 -10.51 1.62
C LEU A 47 -11.04 -10.98 2.67
N ALA A 48 -12.34 -10.70 2.46
CA ALA A 48 -13.39 -11.13 3.38
C ALA A 48 -13.46 -12.66 3.52
N LEU A 49 -13.28 -13.41 2.42
CA LEU A 49 -13.22 -14.88 2.47
C LEU A 49 -11.96 -15.38 3.19
N THR A 50 -10.80 -14.76 2.93
CA THR A 50 -9.54 -15.11 3.60
C THR A 50 -9.64 -14.92 5.11
N GLU A 51 -10.18 -13.78 5.56
CA GLU A 51 -10.43 -13.52 6.98
C GLU A 51 -11.38 -14.55 7.58
N LYS A 52 -12.54 -14.76 6.92
CA LYS A 52 -13.58 -15.68 7.38
C LYS A 52 -13.06 -17.11 7.52
N ASN A 53 -12.28 -17.56 6.55
CA ASN A 53 -11.74 -18.93 6.53
C ASN A 53 -10.49 -19.08 7.43
N LYS A 54 -9.94 -17.97 7.93
CA LYS A 54 -8.64 -17.95 8.65
C LYS A 54 -7.56 -18.71 7.87
N SER A 55 -7.54 -18.53 6.55
CA SER A 55 -6.58 -19.22 5.69
C SER A 55 -5.16 -18.82 6.06
N LEU A 56 -4.29 -19.81 6.22
CA LEU A 56 -2.85 -19.62 6.43
C LEU A 56 -2.06 -19.90 5.15
N GLU A 57 -2.74 -20.27 4.06
CA GLU A 57 -2.09 -20.49 2.78
C GLU A 57 -1.61 -19.17 2.18
N TYR A 58 -0.43 -19.20 1.56
CA TYR A 58 0.09 -18.06 0.85
C TYR A 58 -0.76 -17.79 -0.40
N ASP A 59 -1.40 -16.63 -0.41
CA ASP A 59 -2.08 -16.08 -1.58
C ASP A 59 -1.36 -14.79 -1.99
N TYR A 60 -0.99 -14.70 -3.26
CA TYR A 60 -0.18 -13.60 -3.78
C TYR A 60 -0.93 -12.27 -3.63
N GLU A 61 -2.19 -12.23 -4.01
CA GLU A 61 -3.04 -11.05 -3.94
C GLU A 61 -3.26 -10.65 -2.48
N VAL A 62 -3.57 -11.58 -1.58
CA VAL A 62 -3.70 -11.30 -0.14
C VAL A 62 -2.39 -10.74 0.41
N ALA A 63 -1.24 -11.35 0.12
CA ALA A 63 0.05 -10.91 0.62
C ALA A 63 0.41 -9.48 0.18
N HIS A 64 -0.08 -9.05 -0.98
CA HIS A 64 0.14 -7.70 -1.51
C HIS A 64 -0.94 -6.70 -1.08
N PHE A 65 -2.18 -7.15 -0.86
CA PHE A 65 -3.32 -6.25 -0.71
C PHE A 65 -3.96 -6.22 0.69
N ALA A 66 -3.68 -7.19 1.54
CA ALA A 66 -4.22 -7.24 2.89
C ALA A 66 -3.83 -6.00 3.71
N PRO A 67 -4.64 -5.62 4.71
CA PRO A 67 -4.27 -4.60 5.68
C PRO A 67 -2.92 -4.91 6.36
N GLN A 68 -2.13 -3.88 6.66
CA GLN A 68 -0.87 -4.05 7.40
C GLN A 68 -1.11 -4.64 8.79
N THR A 69 -2.26 -4.35 9.40
CA THR A 69 -2.68 -4.95 10.67
C THR A 69 -2.91 -6.46 10.60
N TRP A 70 -2.97 -7.06 9.40
CA TRP A 70 -3.07 -8.51 9.23
C TRP A 70 -1.71 -9.23 9.24
N TYR A 71 -0.59 -8.50 9.24
CA TYR A 71 0.71 -9.15 9.27
C TYR A 71 0.91 -9.99 10.54
N CYS A 72 1.67 -11.08 10.38
CA CYS A 72 1.83 -12.08 11.41
C CYS A 72 2.28 -11.45 12.72
N ASN A 73 1.54 -11.76 13.79
CA ASN A 73 1.81 -11.31 15.14
C ASN A 73 1.88 -9.77 15.33
N PHE A 74 1.37 -8.99 14.38
CA PHE A 74 1.43 -7.54 14.41
C PHE A 74 0.77 -6.97 15.67
N LYS A 75 -0.45 -7.43 15.99
CA LYS A 75 -1.19 -7.03 17.19
C LYS A 75 -0.40 -7.22 18.49
N ASN A 76 0.26 -8.36 18.65
CA ASN A 76 0.97 -8.68 19.90
C ASN A 76 2.39 -8.07 19.94
N SER A 77 2.90 -7.60 18.80
CA SER A 77 4.25 -7.04 18.68
C SER A 77 4.21 -5.54 18.36
N PHE A 78 3.04 -4.91 18.39
CA PHE A 78 2.85 -3.53 17.93
C PHE A 78 3.82 -2.56 18.62
N ASP A 79 3.98 -2.70 19.94
CA ASP A 79 4.85 -1.86 20.76
C ASP A 79 6.35 -2.03 20.44
N ASN A 80 6.73 -3.06 19.68
CA ASN A 80 8.10 -3.28 19.22
C ASN A 80 8.42 -2.54 17.92
N TYR A 81 7.43 -1.95 17.25
CA TYR A 81 7.63 -1.24 15.98
C TYR A 81 7.88 0.25 16.20
N ILE A 82 8.76 0.81 15.36
CA ILE A 82 8.83 2.26 15.15
C ILE A 82 8.04 2.57 13.88
N ILE A 83 6.89 3.22 14.02
CA ILE A 83 6.04 3.60 12.89
C ILE A 83 6.57 4.91 12.28
N ILE A 84 6.99 4.84 11.01
CA ILE A 84 7.43 6.02 10.25
C ILE A 84 6.34 6.40 9.26
N MET A 85 5.66 7.50 9.53
CA MET A 85 4.72 8.11 8.58
C MET A 85 5.49 9.05 7.66
N TYR A 86 5.65 8.68 6.39
CA TYR A 86 6.27 9.57 5.40
C TYR A 86 5.26 10.05 4.35
N GLU A 87 5.54 11.24 3.83
CA GLU A 87 4.87 11.80 2.68
C GLU A 87 5.72 11.56 1.44
N GLU A 88 5.07 11.15 0.38
CA GLU A 88 5.74 10.89 -0.88
C GLU A 88 6.29 12.19 -1.48
N GLY A 89 7.57 12.15 -1.88
CA GLY A 89 8.28 13.30 -2.42
C GLY A 89 9.14 14.03 -1.39
N ASP A 90 8.91 13.81 -0.09
CA ASP A 90 9.75 14.36 0.98
C ASP A 90 10.83 13.37 1.44
N ASN A 91 11.73 13.05 0.50
CA ASN A 91 12.83 12.13 0.75
C ASN A 91 13.80 12.64 1.83
N VAL A 92 13.92 13.97 1.99
CA VAL A 92 14.78 14.59 3.02
C VAL A 92 14.25 14.27 4.40
N LYS A 93 12.95 14.47 4.63
CA LYS A 93 12.31 14.11 5.91
C LYS A 93 12.37 12.62 6.17
N LEU A 94 12.12 11.79 5.15
CA LEU A 94 12.23 10.33 5.26
C LEU A 94 13.64 9.89 5.65
N ALA A 95 14.67 10.43 4.99
CA ALA A 95 16.06 10.14 5.31
C ALA A 95 16.39 10.51 6.75
N GLY A 96 15.97 11.70 7.21
CA GLY A 96 16.16 12.11 8.61
C GLY A 96 15.43 11.23 9.63
N MET A 97 14.21 10.77 9.34
CA MET A 97 13.48 9.85 10.20
C MET A 97 14.19 8.49 10.30
N LEU A 98 14.62 7.93 9.17
CA LEU A 98 15.34 6.66 9.13
C LEU A 98 16.71 6.74 9.78
N ASP A 99 17.44 7.84 9.57
CA ASP A 99 18.73 8.09 10.21
C ASP A 99 18.64 8.01 11.74
N ASN A 100 17.61 8.64 12.31
CA ASN A 100 17.35 8.60 13.75
C ASN A 100 17.05 7.18 14.25
N VAL A 101 16.29 6.38 13.48
CA VAL A 101 16.01 4.98 13.82
C VAL A 101 17.30 4.16 13.80
N PHE A 102 18.08 4.25 12.74
CA PHE A 102 19.33 3.50 12.60
C PHE A 102 20.38 3.92 13.64
N LYS A 103 20.41 5.21 14.00
CA LYS A 103 21.29 5.70 15.07
C LYS A 103 20.95 5.06 16.41
N ARG A 104 19.65 4.95 16.75
CA ARG A 104 19.20 4.29 17.99
C ARG A 104 19.48 2.77 17.97
N ALA A 105 19.46 2.16 16.80
CA ALA A 105 19.82 0.76 16.60
C ALA A 105 21.35 0.50 16.60
N GLY A 106 22.18 1.54 16.79
CA GLY A 106 23.64 1.41 16.86
C GLY A 106 24.33 1.27 15.51
N VAL A 107 23.66 1.61 14.40
CA VAL A 107 24.27 1.60 13.06
C VAL A 107 25.32 2.70 12.94
N SER A 108 26.48 2.36 12.37
CA SER A 108 27.62 3.29 12.23
C SER A 108 27.24 4.54 11.43
N GLY A 109 27.91 5.66 11.74
CA GLY A 109 27.68 6.92 11.01
C GLY A 109 27.92 6.79 9.51
N GLU A 110 28.96 6.05 9.11
CA GLU A 110 29.29 5.80 7.71
C GLU A 110 28.16 5.11 6.95
N LEU A 111 27.61 4.01 7.48
CA LEU A 111 26.50 3.29 6.85
C LEU A 111 25.23 4.14 6.79
N ARG A 112 24.96 4.92 7.84
CA ARG A 112 23.79 5.82 7.88
C ARG A 112 23.89 6.93 6.84
N THR A 113 25.09 7.47 6.60
CA THR A 113 25.34 8.46 5.54
C THR A 113 25.03 7.85 4.17
N VAL A 114 25.55 6.65 3.87
CA VAL A 114 25.29 5.95 2.60
C VAL A 114 23.78 5.75 2.39
N ILE A 115 23.07 5.25 3.41
CA ILE A 115 21.61 5.05 3.33
C ILE A 115 20.88 6.37 3.07
N SER A 116 21.27 7.44 3.75
CA SER A 116 20.66 8.76 3.58
C SER A 116 20.88 9.32 2.19
N GLU A 117 22.08 9.19 1.64
CA GLU A 117 22.41 9.62 0.28
C GLU A 117 21.60 8.85 -0.77
N GLU A 118 21.50 7.53 -0.65
CA GLU A 118 20.70 6.69 -1.56
C GLU A 118 19.19 7.04 -1.54
N LEU A 119 18.66 7.39 -0.37
CA LEU A 119 17.28 7.87 -0.26
C LEU A 119 17.08 9.22 -0.97
N LEU A 120 18.11 10.06 -0.98
CA LEU A 120 18.07 11.40 -1.61
C LEU A 120 18.26 11.37 -3.12
N VAL A 121 19.02 10.43 -3.67
CA VAL A 121 19.12 10.19 -5.13
C VAL A 121 17.72 10.06 -5.73
N GLY A 122 16.84 9.38 -4.98
CA GLY A 122 15.44 9.18 -5.33
C GLY A 122 15.25 8.26 -6.54
N GLY A 123 14.05 7.69 -6.69
CA GLY A 123 13.58 7.22 -8.00
C GLY A 123 14.08 5.87 -8.47
N THR A 124 13.40 4.77 -8.12
CA THR A 124 13.52 3.58 -8.97
C THR A 124 12.78 3.82 -10.30
N PRO A 125 13.23 3.25 -11.44
CA PRO A 125 12.60 3.40 -12.75
C PRO A 125 11.11 3.02 -12.80
N HIS A 126 10.62 2.25 -11.81
CA HIS A 126 9.25 1.78 -11.70
C HIS A 126 8.36 2.64 -10.78
N LYS A 127 8.78 3.87 -10.46
CA LYS A 127 7.95 4.78 -9.66
C LYS A 127 6.57 4.99 -10.30
N THR A 128 5.53 4.77 -9.51
CA THR A 128 4.14 5.12 -9.83
C THR A 128 3.75 6.50 -9.29
N ALA A 129 4.65 7.08 -8.49
CA ALA A 129 4.63 8.44 -7.99
C ALA A 129 4.42 9.46 -9.11
N GLY A 130 3.47 10.37 -8.91
CA GLY A 130 3.16 11.43 -9.88
C GLY A 130 2.60 10.99 -11.23
N SER A 131 2.35 9.69 -11.47
CA SER A 131 1.87 9.24 -12.78
C SER A 131 0.40 9.58 -13.02
N VAL A 132 0.05 9.91 -14.28
CA VAL A 132 -1.33 10.23 -14.71
C VAL A 132 -2.32 9.13 -14.30
N HIS A 133 -1.92 7.87 -14.44
CA HIS A 133 -2.73 6.72 -14.04
C HIS A 133 -3.08 6.71 -12.55
N ARG A 134 -2.16 7.15 -11.68
CA ARG A 134 -2.43 7.25 -10.25
C ARG A 134 -3.42 8.37 -9.96
N TYR A 135 -3.28 9.51 -10.61
CA TYR A 135 -4.23 10.62 -10.46
C TYR A 135 -5.63 10.21 -10.91
N GLN A 136 -5.74 9.57 -12.08
CA GLN A 136 -7.00 9.03 -12.60
C GLN A 136 -7.60 7.99 -11.64
N ALA A 137 -6.80 7.04 -11.17
CA ALA A 137 -7.27 6.02 -10.25
C ALA A 137 -7.77 6.63 -8.92
N ARG A 138 -7.03 7.59 -8.36
CA ARG A 138 -7.47 8.33 -7.17
C ARG A 138 -8.79 9.04 -7.44
N ARG A 139 -8.91 9.74 -8.57
CA ARG A 139 -10.14 10.47 -8.90
C ARG A 139 -11.34 9.52 -9.02
N THR A 140 -11.23 8.44 -9.80
CA THR A 140 -12.31 7.45 -9.95
C THR A 140 -12.72 6.83 -8.60
N LEU A 141 -11.76 6.51 -7.73
CA LEU A 141 -12.08 5.96 -6.41
C LEU A 141 -12.83 6.95 -5.51
N PHE A 142 -12.40 8.22 -5.48
CA PHE A 142 -13.00 9.23 -4.61
C PHE A 142 -14.34 9.77 -5.14
N GLU A 143 -14.61 9.64 -6.44
CA GLU A 143 -15.89 10.00 -7.05
C GLU A 143 -16.96 8.89 -6.92
N ASP A 144 -16.56 7.66 -6.63
CA ASP A 144 -17.46 6.52 -6.47
C ASP A 144 -17.60 6.13 -4.99
N LYS A 145 -18.73 6.52 -4.38
CA LYS A 145 -19.02 6.28 -2.95
C LYS A 145 -19.08 4.80 -2.59
N GLU A 146 -19.55 3.93 -3.49
CA GLU A 146 -19.61 2.49 -3.24
C GLU A 146 -18.19 1.92 -3.16
N LEU A 147 -17.34 2.26 -4.13
CA LEU A 147 -15.96 1.78 -4.18
C LEU A 147 -15.13 2.33 -3.01
N LEU A 148 -15.31 3.61 -2.68
CA LEU A 148 -14.65 4.21 -1.52
C LEU A 148 -15.05 3.51 -0.23
N THR A 149 -16.33 3.19 -0.06
CA THR A 149 -16.83 2.45 1.11
C THR A 149 -16.17 1.07 1.23
N LEU A 150 -16.07 0.32 0.13
CA LEU A 150 -15.40 -0.99 0.13
C LEU A 150 -13.92 -0.86 0.52
N VAL A 151 -13.21 0.13 -0.02
CA VAL A 151 -11.80 0.37 0.32
C VAL A 151 -11.64 0.75 1.79
N VAL A 152 -12.51 1.62 2.32
CA VAL A 152 -12.50 1.97 3.75
C VAL A 152 -12.76 0.74 4.61
N GLN A 153 -13.70 -0.12 4.23
CA GLN A 153 -13.97 -1.36 4.97
C GLN A 153 -12.78 -2.32 4.97
N MET A 154 -12.12 -2.50 3.82
CA MET A 154 -10.92 -3.35 3.74
C MET A 154 -9.84 -2.88 4.72
N TYR A 155 -9.60 -1.56 4.81
CA TYR A 155 -8.47 -0.99 5.55
C TYR A 155 -8.84 -0.32 6.87
N TYR A 156 -10.06 -0.53 7.37
CA TYR A 156 -10.59 0.19 8.55
C TYR A 156 -9.65 0.13 9.76
N TYR A 157 -9.14 -1.07 10.09
CA TYR A 157 -8.25 -1.24 11.23
C TYR A 157 -6.92 -0.53 11.06
N ASP A 158 -6.40 -0.40 9.83
CA ASP A 158 -5.19 0.37 9.58
C ASP A 158 -5.44 1.87 9.83
N PHE A 159 -6.63 2.39 9.51
CA PHE A 159 -6.97 3.77 9.88
C PHE A 159 -6.96 3.97 11.40
N VAL A 160 -7.57 3.04 12.14
CA VAL A 160 -7.67 3.14 13.60
C VAL A 160 -6.31 2.96 14.27
N VAL A 161 -5.54 1.94 13.87
CA VAL A 161 -4.27 1.57 14.53
C VAL A 161 -3.17 2.59 14.26
N PHE A 162 -3.15 3.18 13.06
CA PHE A 162 -2.12 4.16 12.67
C PHE A 162 -2.60 5.61 12.79
N ASP A 163 -3.76 5.86 13.40
CA ASP A 163 -4.34 7.19 13.60
C ASP A 163 -4.48 8.02 12.30
N TYR A 164 -4.86 7.34 11.21
CA TYR A 164 -5.18 8.04 9.97
C TYR A 164 -6.63 8.51 9.97
N SER A 165 -6.86 9.73 9.50
CA SER A 165 -8.23 10.22 9.25
C SER A 165 -8.93 9.34 8.21
N LEU A 166 -10.16 8.92 8.53
CA LEU A 166 -11.05 8.29 7.57
C LEU A 166 -11.41 9.29 6.46
N PRO A 167 -11.51 8.85 5.19
CA PRO A 167 -11.98 9.71 4.12
C PRO A 167 -13.45 10.06 4.36
N VAL A 168 -13.81 11.33 4.14
CA VAL A 168 -15.20 11.78 4.30
C VAL A 168 -16.05 11.16 3.19
N LEU A 169 -17.01 10.31 3.56
CA LEU A 169 -18.00 9.72 2.66
C LEU A 169 -19.11 10.75 2.40
N ILE A 170 -18.82 11.79 1.60
CA ILE A 170 -19.84 12.77 1.18
C ILE A 170 -20.89 12.06 0.32
#